data_AF-A0A554IT37-F1
#
_entry.id   AF-A0A554IT37-F1
#
_cell.length_a   1.000
_cell.length_b   1.000
_cell.length_c   1.000
_cell.angle_alpha   90.00
_cell.angle_beta   90.00
_cell.angle_gamma   90.00
#
_symmetry.space_group_name_H-M   'P 1'
#
loop_
_entity.id
_entity.type
_entity.pdbx_description
1 polymer ?
#
loop_
_entity_poly.entity_id
_entity_poly.type
_entity_poly.pdbx_seq_one_letter_code
_entity_poly.pdbx_strand_id
1 'polypeptide(L)'
;MRRTPFVTGLLLLTALTGCNGGGSAVTIKERLRNPLFAERYAEAMVDRLVELDIANDPIMEDAGKKAFVDEQRKHWLEVAREGRQRQRLGTQGNMIMIGEYTKGDILYLDNLLYFGTLFEIDPLPSISVFLTSVVDPRDVVFPDETAMDLGPLQSAYGAQTYDVPAVENPLLYRTVVLWDTELGRLHSFAQLGK
;
A
#
# COMPACT_ATOMS: atom_id res chain seq x y z
N MET A 1 -1.73 30.13 -73.45
CA MET A 1 -2.22 28.78 -73.12
C MET A 1 -1.99 28.56 -71.62
N ARG A 2 -3.07 28.39 -70.82
CA ARG A 2 -3.12 27.75 -69.47
C ARG A 2 -2.19 28.32 -68.37
N ARG A 3 -2.55 28.47 -67.08
CA ARG A 3 -3.67 28.09 -66.22
C ARG A 3 -3.45 28.83 -64.86
N THR A 4 -4.54 29.29 -64.27
CA THR A 4 -4.79 29.50 -62.82
C THR A 4 -4.58 28.20 -61.99
N PRO A 5 -4.83 28.09 -60.66
CA PRO A 5 -4.90 29.03 -59.52
C PRO A 5 -4.37 28.46 -58.14
N PHE A 6 -4.48 29.26 -57.06
CA PHE A 6 -4.91 28.91 -55.67
C PHE A 6 -4.14 27.92 -54.75
N VAL A 7 -4.46 28.02 -53.43
CA VAL A 7 -4.29 27.03 -52.33
C VAL A 7 -2.95 27.18 -51.56
N THR A 8 -2.80 27.30 -50.24
CA THR A 8 -3.57 27.32 -48.96
C THR A 8 -2.58 27.91 -47.92
N GLY A 9 -2.92 28.69 -46.89
CA GLY A 9 -3.85 28.35 -45.81
C GLY A 9 -3.26 27.26 -44.88
N LEU A 10 -2.19 27.54 -44.12
CA LEU A 10 -1.72 26.63 -43.06
C LEU A 10 -1.92 27.26 -41.68
N LEU A 11 -3.07 26.93 -41.08
CA LEU A 11 -3.36 27.07 -39.66
C LEU A 11 -2.31 26.30 -38.84
N LEU A 12 -1.60 26.98 -37.94
CA LEU A 12 -0.96 26.33 -36.80
C LEU A 12 -2.04 25.95 -35.78
N LEU A 13 -2.48 24.71 -35.84
CA LEU A 13 -3.17 24.02 -34.75
C LEU A 13 -2.14 23.72 -33.65
N THR A 14 -2.06 24.58 -32.63
CA THR A 14 -1.43 24.20 -31.35
C THR A 14 -2.31 23.13 -30.71
N ALA A 15 -1.94 21.87 -30.92
CA ALA A 15 -2.48 20.74 -30.19
C ALA A 15 -2.23 20.96 -28.70
N LEU A 16 -3.31 21.28 -27.97
CA LEU A 16 -3.41 21.04 -26.54
C LEU A 16 -3.34 19.52 -26.34
N THR A 17 -2.14 18.97 -26.32
CA THR A 17 -1.91 17.61 -25.85
C THR A 17 -2.19 17.61 -24.36
N GLY A 18 -3.35 17.07 -24.00
CA GLY A 18 -3.84 17.07 -22.64
C GLY A 18 -2.90 16.35 -21.68
N CYS A 19 -2.48 17.06 -20.64
CA CYS A 19 -2.09 16.42 -19.39
C CYS A 19 -3.36 15.91 -18.72
N ASN A 20 -3.92 14.82 -19.24
CA ASN A 20 -4.89 14.02 -18.50
C ASN A 20 -4.10 13.14 -17.51
N GLY A 21 -3.51 13.79 -16.51
CA GLY A 21 -2.98 13.15 -15.31
C GLY A 21 -4.14 12.70 -14.45
N GLY A 22 -4.95 11.77 -14.96
CA GLY A 22 -6.01 11.11 -14.21
C GLY A 22 -5.37 10.18 -13.20
N GLY A 23 -4.96 10.74 -12.05
CA GLY A 23 -4.72 9.94 -10.85
C GLY A 23 -6.03 9.23 -10.52
N SER A 24 -6.17 7.99 -10.98
CA SER A 24 -7.31 7.16 -10.60
C SER A 24 -7.27 7.03 -9.09
N ALA A 25 -8.30 7.58 -8.43
CA ALA A 25 -8.42 7.49 -6.99
C ALA A 25 -8.46 6.01 -6.62
N VAL A 26 -7.50 5.56 -5.80
CA VAL A 26 -7.41 4.15 -5.38
C VAL A 26 -8.69 3.77 -4.65
N THR A 27 -9.43 2.83 -5.24
CA THR A 27 -10.73 2.39 -4.72
C THR A 27 -10.57 1.48 -3.50
N ILE A 28 -11.62 1.35 -2.68
CA ILE A 28 -11.61 0.38 -1.56
C ILE A 28 -11.33 -1.03 -2.07
N LYS A 29 -11.90 -1.42 -3.22
CA LYS A 29 -11.67 -2.72 -3.84
C LYS A 29 -10.19 -2.98 -4.13
N GLU A 30 -9.46 -1.95 -4.57
CA GLU A 30 -8.02 -2.06 -4.79
C GLU A 30 -7.25 -2.16 -3.47
N ARG A 31 -7.65 -1.39 -2.44
CA ARG A 31 -7.03 -1.46 -1.11
C ARG A 31 -7.23 -2.80 -0.42
N LEU A 32 -8.38 -3.46 -0.64
CA LEU A 32 -8.66 -4.82 -0.12
C LEU A 32 -7.71 -5.89 -0.70
N ARG A 33 -6.93 -5.59 -1.75
CA ARG A 33 -5.88 -6.51 -2.22
C ARG A 33 -4.72 -6.64 -1.24
N ASN A 34 -4.49 -5.60 -0.42
CA ASN A 34 -3.53 -5.61 0.68
C ASN A 34 -4.12 -6.38 1.87
N PRO A 35 -3.56 -7.53 2.27
CA PRO A 35 -4.11 -8.36 3.35
C PRO A 35 -4.18 -7.66 4.72
N LEU A 36 -3.25 -6.75 5.01
CA LEU A 36 -3.24 -5.96 6.25
C LEU A 36 -4.40 -4.96 6.26
N PHE A 37 -4.65 -4.32 5.11
CA PHE A 37 -5.81 -3.44 4.94
C PHE A 37 -7.12 -4.22 5.01
N ALA A 38 -7.20 -5.35 4.31
CA ALA A 38 -8.40 -6.16 4.20
C ALA A 38 -8.89 -6.64 5.57
N GLU A 39 -8.01 -7.20 6.40
CA GLU A 39 -8.36 -7.65 7.74
C GLU A 39 -8.90 -6.47 8.57
N ARG A 40 -8.12 -5.41 8.74
CA ARG A 40 -8.50 -4.30 9.62
C ARG A 40 -9.77 -3.59 9.15
N TYR A 41 -9.90 -3.33 7.85
CA TYR A 41 -11.10 -2.68 7.31
C TYR A 41 -12.33 -3.54 7.54
N ALA A 42 -12.22 -4.85 7.29
CA ALA A 42 -13.31 -5.79 7.48
C ALA A 42 -13.70 -5.96 8.96
N GLU A 43 -12.73 -6.02 9.87
CA GLU A 43 -12.99 -6.04 11.31
C GLU A 43 -13.72 -4.76 11.76
N ALA A 44 -13.24 -3.59 11.34
CA ALA A 44 -13.92 -2.33 11.64
C ALA A 44 -15.36 -2.30 11.09
N MET A 45 -15.61 -2.86 9.90
CA MET A 45 -16.95 -2.99 9.34
C MET A 45 -17.83 -3.91 10.19
N VAL A 46 -17.32 -5.08 10.61
CA VAL A 46 -18.04 -6.01 11.49
C VAL A 46 -18.38 -5.32 12.81
N ASP A 47 -17.41 -4.67 13.45
CA ASP A 47 -17.60 -3.99 14.74
C ASP A 47 -18.69 -2.91 14.63
N ARG A 48 -18.65 -2.09 13.58
CA ARG A 48 -19.67 -1.06 13.35
C ARG A 48 -21.07 -1.64 13.15
N LEU A 49 -21.18 -2.75 12.44
CA LEU A 49 -22.47 -3.41 12.19
C LEU A 49 -23.00 -4.16 13.42
N VAL A 50 -22.12 -4.66 14.29
CA VAL A 50 -22.49 -5.25 15.58
C VAL A 50 -22.96 -4.16 16.55
N GLU A 51 -22.30 -3.00 16.56
CA GLU A 51 -22.66 -1.88 17.44
C GLU A 51 -24.11 -1.40 17.21
N LEU A 52 -24.62 -1.48 15.97
CA LEU A 52 -26.02 -1.17 15.68
C LEU A 52 -27.01 -2.05 16.47
N ASP A 53 -26.67 -3.32 16.66
CA ASP A 53 -27.48 -4.27 17.42
C ASP A 53 -27.32 -4.03 18.93
N ILE A 54 -26.09 -3.77 19.39
CA ILE A 54 -25.80 -3.47 20.81
C ILE A 54 -26.49 -2.18 21.27
N ALA A 55 -26.42 -1.13 20.45
CA ALA A 55 -27.01 0.18 20.75
C ALA A 55 -28.54 0.20 20.58
N ASN A 56 -29.15 -0.91 20.12
CA ASN A 56 -30.57 -0.97 19.73
C ASN A 56 -30.95 0.18 18.78
N ASP A 57 -30.15 0.39 17.73
CA ASP A 57 -30.41 1.45 16.77
C ASP A 57 -31.79 1.26 16.11
N PRO A 58 -32.65 2.30 16.01
CA PRO A 58 -33.99 2.19 15.41
C PRO A 58 -34.00 1.59 14.01
N ILE A 59 -32.91 1.67 13.24
CA ILE A 59 -32.83 1.04 11.92
C ILE A 59 -32.94 -0.49 11.97
N MET A 60 -32.66 -1.10 13.13
CA MET A 60 -32.69 -2.54 13.36
C MET A 60 -34.10 -3.09 13.61
N GLU A 61 -35.10 -2.22 13.84
CA GLU A 61 -36.52 -2.62 13.96
C GLU A 61 -37.13 -3.03 12.61
N ASP A 62 -36.58 -2.48 11.51
CA ASP A 62 -36.96 -2.87 10.16
C ASP A 62 -36.32 -4.20 9.78
N ALA A 63 -37.16 -5.21 9.52
CA ALA A 63 -36.70 -6.56 9.21
C ALA A 63 -35.80 -6.64 7.97
N GLY A 64 -36.03 -5.79 6.95
CA GLY A 64 -35.23 -5.75 5.74
C GLY A 64 -33.84 -5.18 5.99
N LYS A 65 -33.76 -4.07 6.74
CA LYS A 65 -32.47 -3.46 7.13
C LYS A 65 -31.68 -4.37 8.06
N LYS A 66 -32.33 -5.03 9.02
CA LYS A 66 -31.69 -6.02 9.88
C LYS A 66 -31.10 -7.17 9.05
N ALA A 67 -31.87 -7.73 8.12
CA ALA A 67 -31.38 -8.80 7.24
C ALA A 67 -30.16 -8.36 6.40
N PHE A 68 -30.18 -7.12 5.88
CA PHE A 68 -29.03 -6.54 5.17
C PHE A 68 -27.80 -6.42 6.08
N VAL A 69 -27.95 -5.90 7.30
CA VAL A 69 -26.86 -5.81 8.28
C VAL A 69 -26.29 -7.20 8.59
N ASP A 70 -27.15 -8.19 8.82
CA ASP A 70 -26.75 -9.56 9.12
C ASP A 70 -25.97 -10.21 7.97
N GLU A 71 -26.39 -9.97 6.72
CA GLU A 71 -25.67 -10.42 5.52
C GLU A 71 -24.30 -9.75 5.40
N GLN A 72 -24.25 -8.42 5.57
CA GLN A 72 -23.01 -7.67 5.52
C GLN A 72 -22.03 -8.11 6.60
N ARG A 73 -22.49 -8.38 7.83
CA ARG A 73 -21.64 -8.93 8.90
C ARG A 73 -20.98 -10.24 8.49
N LYS A 74 -21.74 -11.16 7.87
CA LYS A 74 -21.19 -12.44 7.40
C LYS A 74 -20.14 -12.23 6.31
N HIS A 75 -20.45 -11.37 5.34
CA HIS A 75 -19.52 -11.04 4.26
C HIS A 75 -18.20 -10.45 4.79
N TRP A 76 -18.26 -9.41 5.63
CA TRP A 76 -17.05 -8.79 6.15
C TRP A 76 -16.27 -9.72 7.10
N LEU A 77 -16.95 -10.59 7.85
CA LEU A 77 -16.27 -11.61 8.65
C LEU A 77 -15.47 -12.59 7.77
N GLU A 78 -15.98 -12.94 6.60
CA GLU A 78 -15.26 -13.77 5.63
C GLU A 78 -14.05 -13.03 5.05
N VAL A 79 -14.20 -11.77 4.64
CA VAL A 79 -13.09 -10.93 4.16
C VAL A 79 -11.98 -10.81 5.22
N ALA A 80 -12.34 -10.60 6.50
CA ALA A 80 -11.37 -10.55 7.59
C ALA A 80 -10.61 -11.87 7.75
N ARG A 81 -11.31 -13.01 7.67
CA ARG A 81 -10.71 -14.34 7.74
C ARG A 81 -9.76 -14.61 6.58
N GLU A 82 -10.14 -14.25 5.36
CA GLU A 82 -9.29 -14.38 4.18
C GLU A 82 -8.04 -13.51 4.28
N GLY A 83 -8.20 -12.25 4.71
CA GLY A 83 -7.07 -11.34 4.97
C GLY A 83 -6.05 -11.95 5.93
N ARG A 84 -6.53 -12.47 7.07
CA ARG A 84 -5.68 -13.14 8.07
C ARG A 84 -5.03 -14.42 7.54
N GLN A 85 -5.74 -15.21 6.74
CA GLN A 85 -5.17 -16.39 6.10
C GLN A 85 -4.02 -16.02 5.17
N ARG A 86 -4.20 -15.00 4.33
CA ARG A 86 -3.15 -14.52 3.42
C ARG A 86 -1.95 -13.96 4.16
N GLN A 87 -2.16 -13.22 5.25
CA GLN A 87 -1.08 -12.74 6.10
C GLN A 87 -0.17 -13.86 6.61
N ARG A 88 -0.75 -15.00 7.04
CA ARG A 88 0.00 -16.18 7.51
C ARG A 88 0.83 -16.89 6.42
N LEU A 89 0.56 -16.63 5.15
CA LEU A 89 1.34 -17.20 4.04
C LEU A 89 2.64 -16.42 3.79
N GLY A 90 2.67 -15.13 4.15
CA GLY A 90 3.82 -14.26 3.95
C GLY A 90 4.77 -14.22 5.14
N THR A 91 5.70 -13.27 5.09
CA THR A 91 6.57 -12.90 6.22
C THR A 91 6.23 -11.49 6.67
N GLN A 92 6.14 -11.28 7.98
CA GLN A 92 5.71 -10.03 8.57
C GLN A 92 6.78 -9.44 9.49
N GLY A 93 6.76 -8.12 9.62
CA GLY A 93 7.66 -7.39 10.51
C GLY A 93 7.03 -6.08 10.96
N ASN A 94 7.47 -5.58 12.09
CA ASN A 94 7.13 -4.24 12.57
C ASN A 94 8.26 -3.28 12.25
N MET A 95 7.93 -2.04 11.90
CA MET A 95 8.93 -1.00 11.75
C MET A 95 9.64 -0.73 13.10
N ILE A 96 10.96 -0.67 13.05
CA ILE A 96 11.86 -0.37 14.16
C ILE A 96 12.39 1.05 13.95
N MET A 97 12.09 1.92 14.91
CA MET A 97 12.55 3.32 14.91
C MET A 97 14.04 3.42 15.26
N ILE A 98 14.80 4.19 14.47
CA ILE A 98 16.25 4.41 14.67
C ILE A 98 16.60 5.85 15.06
N GLY A 99 15.63 6.77 15.05
CA GLY A 99 15.81 8.13 15.57
C GLY A 99 14.65 9.07 15.26
N GLU A 100 13.93 8.80 14.18
CA GLU A 100 12.74 9.54 13.75
C GLU A 100 11.50 8.65 13.87
N TYR A 101 10.34 9.26 14.13
CA TYR A 101 9.16 8.49 14.39
C TYR A 101 8.81 7.62 13.17
N THR A 102 8.69 6.32 13.39
CA THR A 102 8.16 5.37 12.41
C THR A 102 7.45 4.25 13.14
N LYS A 103 6.25 3.90 12.67
CA LYS A 103 5.52 2.72 13.12
C LYS A 103 4.78 2.07 11.95
N GLY A 104 4.34 0.83 12.17
CA GLY A 104 3.47 0.11 11.25
C GLY A 104 3.97 -1.29 10.98
N ASP A 105 3.05 -2.10 10.48
CA ASP A 105 3.30 -3.47 10.09
C ASP A 105 3.64 -3.56 8.60
N ILE A 106 4.53 -4.46 8.26
CA ILE A 106 4.90 -4.79 6.89
C ILE A 106 4.63 -6.27 6.66
N LEU A 107 4.12 -6.61 5.48
CA LEU A 107 3.91 -7.97 5.01
C LEU A 107 4.56 -8.12 3.63
N TYR A 108 5.43 -9.11 3.49
CA TYR A 108 5.93 -9.56 2.19
C TYR A 108 5.23 -10.84 1.78
N LEU A 109 4.52 -10.82 0.64
CA LEU A 109 3.72 -11.93 0.13
C LEU A 109 3.60 -11.82 -1.40
N ASP A 110 3.78 -12.94 -2.12
CA ASP A 110 3.54 -13.04 -3.57
C ASP A 110 4.23 -11.94 -4.39
N ASN A 111 5.51 -11.66 -4.10
CA ASN A 111 6.30 -10.60 -4.74
C ASN A 111 5.71 -9.19 -4.54
N LEU A 112 4.94 -8.98 -3.47
CA LEU A 112 4.40 -7.68 -3.09
C LEU A 112 4.78 -7.36 -1.66
N LEU A 113 5.23 -6.12 -1.45
CA LEU A 113 5.49 -5.58 -0.13
C LEU A 113 4.32 -4.67 0.28
N TYR A 114 3.59 -5.08 1.30
CA TYR A 114 2.41 -4.41 1.81
C TYR A 114 2.72 -3.68 3.11
N PHE A 115 2.36 -2.40 3.16
CA PHE A 115 2.36 -1.62 4.40
C PHE A 115 0.96 -1.66 5.01
N GLY A 116 0.89 -1.75 6.33
CA GLY A 116 -0.36 -1.75 7.08
C GLY A 116 -1.04 -0.38 7.08
N THR A 117 -2.33 -0.37 7.41
CA THR A 117 -3.14 0.85 7.55
C THR A 117 -2.68 1.79 8.65
N LEU A 118 -1.91 1.28 9.62
CA LEU A 118 -1.39 2.04 10.76
C LEU A 118 0.04 2.54 10.51
N PHE A 119 0.56 2.37 9.30
CA PHE A 119 1.85 2.92 8.94
C PHE A 119 1.85 4.44 9.10
N GLU A 120 2.87 4.94 9.78
CA GLU A 120 3.07 6.37 10.02
C GLU A 120 4.56 6.64 10.23
N ILE A 121 5.03 7.74 9.66
CA ILE A 121 6.43 8.19 9.69
C ILE A 121 6.49 9.72 9.75
N ASP A 122 7.50 10.27 10.41
CA ASP A 122 7.84 11.69 10.27
C ASP A 122 8.31 11.96 8.83
N PRO A 123 7.57 12.75 8.03
CA PRO A 123 7.82 12.85 6.59
C PRO A 123 9.15 13.52 6.28
N LEU A 124 9.91 12.91 5.37
CA LEU A 124 11.10 13.48 4.75
C LEU A 124 10.98 13.40 3.23
N PRO A 125 11.59 14.35 2.49
CA PRO A 125 11.35 14.50 1.04
C PRO A 125 11.88 13.34 0.19
N SER A 126 12.82 12.54 0.70
CA SER A 126 13.62 11.62 -0.10
C SER A 126 13.75 10.22 0.51
N ILE A 127 12.69 9.75 1.19
CA ILE A 127 12.64 8.39 1.70
C ILE A 127 12.33 7.42 0.55
N SER A 128 13.16 6.40 0.39
CA SER A 128 12.92 5.26 -0.51
C SER A 128 12.84 3.96 0.28
N VAL A 129 12.05 3.03 -0.26
CA VAL A 129 11.80 1.72 0.33
C VAL A 129 12.73 0.70 -0.32
N PHE A 130 13.54 0.04 0.48
CA PHE A 130 14.42 -1.02 0.04
C PHE A 130 14.04 -2.36 0.65
N LEU A 131 14.36 -3.44 -0.03
CA LEU A 131 14.32 -4.81 0.49
C LEU A 131 15.71 -5.45 0.31
N THR A 132 16.30 -5.95 1.40
CA THR A 132 17.66 -6.51 1.41
C THR A 132 17.72 -7.88 2.08
N SER A 133 18.77 -8.63 1.77
CA SER A 133 19.10 -9.89 2.45
C SER A 133 19.85 -9.69 3.78
N VAL A 134 20.39 -8.50 4.02
CA VAL A 134 21.05 -8.15 5.29
C VAL A 134 20.04 -8.17 6.43
N VAL A 135 20.37 -8.82 7.53
CA VAL A 135 19.48 -8.96 8.70
C VAL A 135 19.34 -7.64 9.47
N ASP A 136 20.45 -6.94 9.69
CA ASP A 136 20.46 -5.65 10.37
C ASP A 136 21.20 -4.62 9.51
N PRO A 137 20.52 -3.62 8.95
CA PRO A 137 21.12 -2.65 8.02
C PRO A 137 22.07 -1.68 8.73
N ARG A 138 22.13 -1.70 10.07
CA ARG A 138 23.05 -0.87 10.86
C ARG A 138 24.47 -1.45 10.89
N ASP A 139 24.61 -2.75 10.65
CA ASP A 139 25.88 -3.46 10.74
C ASP A 139 26.67 -3.45 9.42
N VAL A 140 26.14 -2.78 8.39
CA VAL A 140 26.70 -2.71 7.05
C VAL A 140 26.71 -1.27 6.52
N VAL A 141 27.48 -1.04 5.46
CA VAL A 141 27.30 0.16 4.63
C VAL A 141 26.05 -0.07 3.77
N PHE A 142 25.07 0.83 3.90
CA PHE A 142 23.81 0.76 3.17
C PHE A 142 23.70 1.90 2.14
N PRO A 143 23.08 1.70 0.96
CA PRO A 143 22.59 0.43 0.41
C PRO A 143 23.70 -0.61 0.18
N ASP A 144 23.44 -1.86 0.55
CA ASP A 144 24.36 -2.98 0.34
C ASP A 144 24.18 -3.62 -1.06
N GLU A 145 25.04 -4.56 -1.43
CA GLU A 145 25.02 -5.21 -2.75
C GLU A 145 23.73 -6.00 -3.05
N THR A 146 22.99 -6.39 -2.02
CA THR A 146 21.72 -7.12 -2.16
C THR A 146 20.49 -6.22 -2.04
N ALA A 147 20.67 -4.94 -1.74
CA ALA A 147 19.56 -4.00 -1.56
C ALA A 147 18.82 -3.77 -2.89
N MET A 148 17.54 -4.10 -2.90
CA MET A 148 16.62 -3.80 -4.00
C MET A 148 15.85 -2.52 -3.68
N ASP A 149 16.06 -1.47 -4.47
CA ASP A 149 15.25 -0.26 -4.40
C ASP A 149 13.87 -0.53 -5.01
N LEU A 150 12.83 -0.45 -4.18
CA LEU A 150 11.43 -0.63 -4.58
C LEU A 150 10.78 0.71 -4.98
N GLY A 151 11.51 1.82 -4.83
CA GLY A 151 11.09 3.16 -5.19
C GLY A 151 10.80 4.08 -3.99
N PRO A 152 10.41 5.33 -4.27
CA PRO A 152 10.14 6.33 -3.25
C PRO A 152 8.94 5.96 -2.40
N LEU A 153 8.96 6.39 -1.14
CA LEU A 153 7.83 6.27 -0.23
C LEU A 153 6.61 7.01 -0.81
N GLN A 154 5.53 6.28 -1.08
CA GLN A 154 4.33 6.84 -1.72
C GLN A 154 3.56 7.79 -0.79
N SER A 155 3.50 7.47 0.50
CA SER A 155 2.87 8.31 1.52
C SER A 155 3.53 8.11 2.89
N ALA A 156 3.57 9.16 3.70
CA ALA A 156 3.96 9.07 5.10
C ALA A 156 2.90 8.39 5.99
N TYR A 157 1.74 8.07 5.43
CA TYR A 157 0.59 7.58 6.19
C TYR A 157 -0.12 6.43 5.47
N GLY A 158 -0.51 5.43 6.26
CA GLY A 158 -1.46 4.40 5.87
C GLY A 158 -0.92 3.36 4.89
N ALA A 159 -1.85 2.56 4.39
CA ALA A 159 -1.53 1.40 3.57
C ALA A 159 -1.04 1.82 2.17
N GLN A 160 0.06 1.20 1.76
CA GLN A 160 0.70 1.33 0.46
C GLN A 160 1.27 -0.03 0.02
N THR A 161 1.64 -0.16 -1.24
CA THR A 161 2.09 -1.44 -1.82
C THR A 161 3.17 -1.20 -2.86
N TYR A 162 4.17 -2.07 -2.84
CA TYR A 162 5.29 -2.05 -3.78
C TYR A 162 5.41 -3.41 -4.46
N ASP A 163 5.66 -3.39 -5.76
CA ASP A 163 6.09 -4.58 -6.50
C ASP A 163 7.53 -4.92 -6.12
N VAL A 164 7.77 -6.17 -5.77
CA VAL A 164 9.10 -6.70 -5.48
C VAL A 164 9.53 -7.52 -6.70
N PRO A 165 10.69 -7.21 -7.32
CA PRO A 165 11.22 -8.03 -8.40
C PRO A 165 11.32 -9.50 -7.98
N ALA A 166 11.01 -10.42 -8.91
CA ALA A 166 11.15 -11.84 -8.65
C ALA A 166 12.63 -12.19 -8.44
N VAL A 167 12.92 -12.92 -7.37
CA VAL A 167 14.26 -13.39 -7.00
C VAL A 167 14.25 -14.90 -6.81
N GLU A 168 15.40 -15.56 -7.00
CA GLU A 168 15.50 -17.02 -6.91
C GLU A 168 15.11 -17.57 -5.54
N ASN A 169 15.47 -16.86 -4.46
CA ASN A 169 15.14 -17.24 -3.09
C ASN A 169 14.58 -16.07 -2.29
N PRO A 170 13.25 -15.83 -2.34
CA PRO A 170 12.59 -14.74 -1.62
C PRO A 170 12.80 -14.80 -0.09
N LEU A 171 13.03 -15.99 0.47
CA LEU A 171 13.23 -16.18 1.91
C LEU A 171 14.56 -15.61 2.42
N LEU A 172 15.48 -15.22 1.54
CA LEU A 172 16.71 -14.52 1.93
C LEU A 172 16.46 -13.03 2.18
N TYR A 173 15.43 -12.45 1.57
CA TYR A 173 15.11 -11.03 1.68
C TYR A 173 14.24 -10.78 2.90
N ARG A 174 14.91 -10.48 4.01
CA ARG A 174 14.28 -10.45 5.34
C ARG A 174 14.19 -9.07 5.94
N THR A 175 14.70 -8.04 5.28
CA THR A 175 14.71 -6.70 5.88
C THR A 175 14.24 -5.65 4.92
N VAL A 176 13.20 -4.94 5.35
CA VAL A 176 12.69 -3.76 4.66
C VAL A 176 13.36 -2.55 5.29
N VAL A 177 13.89 -1.66 4.47
CA VAL A 177 14.65 -0.50 4.92
C VAL A 177 14.01 0.77 4.37
N LEU A 178 13.75 1.75 5.23
CA LEU A 178 13.45 3.12 4.84
C LEU A 178 14.74 3.90 4.89
N TRP A 179 15.20 4.35 3.72
CA TRP A 179 16.47 5.03 3.55
C TRP A 179 16.25 6.42 2.98
N ASP A 180 16.86 7.43 3.60
CA ASP A 180 16.90 8.78 3.04
C ASP A 180 18.01 8.84 1.98
N THR A 181 17.62 8.90 0.71
CA THR A 181 18.56 8.83 -0.42
C THR A 181 19.37 10.12 -0.59
N GLU A 182 18.87 11.26 -0.11
CA GLU A 182 19.59 12.55 -0.21
C GLU A 182 20.53 12.74 0.99
N LEU A 183 20.08 12.40 2.19
CA LEU A 183 20.90 12.51 3.41
C LEU A 183 21.83 11.31 3.63
N GLY A 184 21.61 10.21 2.90
CA GLY A 184 22.45 9.00 2.99
C GLY A 184 22.39 8.37 4.38
N ARG A 185 21.19 8.24 4.96
CA ARG A 185 21.01 7.69 6.30
C ARG A 185 19.81 6.76 6.43
N LEU A 186 19.96 5.81 7.35
CA LEU A 186 18.92 4.88 7.75
C LEU A 186 17.86 5.64 8.56
N HIS A 187 16.61 5.62 8.10
CA HIS A 187 15.49 6.21 8.82
C HIS A 187 14.85 5.17 9.76
N SER A 188 14.49 4.00 9.21
CA SER A 188 13.85 2.90 9.94
C SER A 188 14.01 1.60 9.16
N PHE A 189 13.80 0.46 9.80
CA PHE A 189 13.74 -0.83 9.10
C PHE A 189 12.75 -1.78 9.78
N ALA A 190 12.30 -2.80 9.06
CA ALA A 190 11.51 -3.90 9.61
C ALA A 190 12.16 -5.23 9.28
N GLN A 191 12.31 -6.09 10.29
CA GLN A 191 12.76 -7.47 10.11
C GLN A 191 11.54 -8.36 9.87
N LEU A 192 11.52 -9.02 8.72
CA LEU A 192 10.48 -9.92 8.26
C LEU A 192 10.76 -11.34 8.77
N GLY A 193 9.80 -11.88 9.50
CA GLY A 193 9.79 -13.24 10.02
C GLY A 193 8.47 -13.96 9.73
N LYS A 194 8.45 -15.27 10.00
CA LYS A 194 7.20 -16.02 10.12
C LYS A 194 6.71 -16.01 11.56
#